data_AF-A0A1M6VIT7-F1
#
_entry.id   AF-A0A1M6VIT7-F1
#
_cell.length_a   1.000
_cell.length_b   1.000
_cell.length_c   1.000
_cell.angle_alpha   90.00
_cell.angle_beta   90.00
_cell.angle_gamma   90.00
#
_symmetry.space_group_name_H-M   'P 1'
#
loop_
_entity.id
_entity.type
_entity.pdbx_description
1 polymer ?
#
loop_
_entity_poly.entity_id
_entity_poly.type
_entity_poly.pdbx_seq_one_letter_code
_entity_poly.pdbx_strand_id
1 'polypeptide(L)'
;MKTLHYTLISLLAVSLISCKKDGKINESNKDSLTAQKDSVVVPEIHKEYYGVYTGDFAGMEKVVDDVDGSEYDENVYKKISIKINRITKDSVYGQSIVNGNQRPVKGIFNETSKSFVLDEPGNDKTDGRFEIKLNGDSLTGKWNAFNKKAVKAPIKTLKLIKKDFVYNPNFMLDPDSNLVDWNNPKDFVEKYTDSDGKTESYTTSKNRVASDAVFKLNASKQKLTEKDLKNLRKLDMEIIKNSVFARHGYSFKKETYRDFFEQTDWYIPVSNNVDNELSPMEKDNVALLNRFIKYAEDKYDSFGR
;
A
#
# COMPACT_ATOMS: atom_id res chain seq x y z
N MET A 1 -17.15 64.93 -53.60
CA MET A 1 -17.21 66.17 -52.79
C MET A 1 -17.99 65.87 -51.53
N LYS A 2 -17.42 66.28 -50.38
CA LYS A 2 -18.07 66.81 -49.16
C LYS A 2 -19.49 66.30 -48.85
N THR A 3 -19.86 65.83 -47.67
CA THR A 3 -19.37 65.98 -46.28
C THR A 3 -20.47 65.26 -45.49
N LEU A 4 -20.17 64.18 -44.75
CA LEU A 4 -20.09 64.16 -43.30
C LEU A 4 -20.89 65.29 -42.60
N HIS A 5 -21.82 64.93 -41.72
CA HIS A 5 -21.97 65.39 -40.33
C HIS A 5 -23.30 64.85 -39.79
N TYR A 6 -23.26 63.83 -38.93
CA TYR A 6 -23.05 63.91 -37.48
C TYR A 6 -24.37 64.23 -36.75
N THR A 7 -24.91 63.23 -36.04
CA THR A 7 -24.99 63.20 -34.56
C THR A 7 -26.28 63.85 -34.07
N LEU A 8 -26.90 63.51 -32.95
CA LEU A 8 -26.51 62.77 -31.76
C LEU A 8 -27.80 62.62 -30.92
N ILE A 9 -27.85 61.60 -30.06
CA ILE A 9 -28.42 61.63 -28.68
C ILE A 9 -29.94 61.80 -28.55
N SER A 10 -30.65 60.72 -28.17
CA SER A 10 -30.97 60.28 -26.79
C SER A 10 -32.35 60.84 -26.35
N LEU A 11 -33.18 60.22 -25.52
CA LEU A 11 -32.95 59.35 -24.37
C LEU A 11 -34.28 58.61 -24.08
N LEU A 12 -34.16 57.37 -23.62
CA LEU A 12 -35.02 56.63 -22.67
C LEU A 12 -36.53 56.94 -22.56
N ALA A 13 -37.35 55.92 -22.80
CA ALA A 13 -38.48 55.57 -21.93
C ALA A 13 -38.69 54.04 -21.90
N VAL A 14 -38.95 53.54 -20.70
CA VAL A 14 -38.98 52.15 -20.26
C VAL A 14 -40.34 51.50 -20.58
N SER A 15 -40.37 50.25 -21.06
CA SER A 15 -41.35 49.26 -20.56
C SER A 15 -41.03 47.83 -21.01
N LEU A 16 -41.11 46.97 -20.01
CA LEU A 16 -40.87 45.54 -19.95
C LEU A 16 -41.88 44.65 -20.72
N ILE A 17 -41.46 43.39 -20.88
CA ILE A 17 -42.22 42.13 -21.00
C ILE A 17 -42.40 41.54 -22.42
N SER A 18 -41.54 40.55 -22.66
CA SER A 18 -41.84 39.15 -23.02
C SER A 18 -42.73 38.84 -24.22
N CYS A 19 -42.10 38.28 -25.26
CA CYS A 19 -42.28 36.89 -25.70
C CYS A 19 -41.66 36.76 -27.10
N LYS A 20 -40.74 35.81 -27.29
CA LYS A 20 -40.43 35.32 -28.64
C LYS A 20 -40.49 33.80 -28.69
N LYS A 21 -41.47 33.39 -29.49
CA LYS A 21 -41.65 32.11 -30.15
C LYS A 21 -40.72 32.04 -31.38
N ASP A 22 -40.60 30.82 -31.89
CA ASP A 22 -40.10 30.42 -33.22
C ASP A 22 -38.57 30.38 -33.36
N GLY A 23 -37.95 29.33 -33.90
CA GLY A 23 -38.47 28.19 -34.64
C GLY A 23 -37.50 27.84 -35.76
N LYS A 24 -37.21 26.53 -35.90
CA LYS A 24 -36.57 25.81 -37.01
C LYS A 24 -35.03 25.90 -37.18
N ILE A 25 -34.32 24.88 -37.66
CA ILE A 25 -34.42 23.41 -37.87
C ILE A 25 -32.97 23.01 -38.22
N ASN A 26 -32.49 21.84 -37.78
CA ASN A 26 -31.73 20.91 -38.64
C ASN A 26 -31.64 19.55 -37.95
N GLU A 27 -32.25 18.56 -38.60
CA GLU A 27 -32.19 17.14 -38.26
C GLU A 27 -30.83 16.54 -38.64
N SER A 28 -30.30 15.64 -37.82
CA SER A 28 -30.13 14.24 -38.23
C SER A 28 -29.58 13.36 -37.09
N ASN A 29 -30.22 12.19 -36.97
CA ASN A 29 -29.80 10.94 -36.34
C ASN A 29 -29.74 10.81 -34.80
N LYS A 30 -30.85 10.23 -34.32
CA LYS A 30 -30.92 9.20 -33.28
C LYS A 30 -29.67 8.30 -33.24
N ASP A 31 -29.03 8.23 -32.07
CA ASP A 31 -28.81 6.93 -31.42
C ASP A 31 -28.57 7.15 -29.91
N SER A 32 -29.65 7.31 -29.16
CA SER A 32 -29.61 7.26 -27.70
C SER A 32 -29.69 5.79 -27.26
N LEU A 33 -28.56 5.08 -27.36
CA LEU A 33 -28.39 3.80 -26.69
C LEU A 33 -28.30 4.04 -25.19
N THR A 34 -29.47 3.96 -24.56
CA THR A 34 -29.61 3.68 -23.14
C THR A 34 -28.95 2.33 -22.87
N ALA A 35 -27.71 2.36 -22.38
CA ALA A 35 -27.08 1.19 -21.81
C ALA A 35 -27.75 0.87 -20.47
N GLN A 36 -28.94 0.26 -20.52
CA GLN A 36 -29.37 -0.62 -19.44
C GLN A 36 -28.42 -1.80 -19.43
N LYS A 37 -27.40 -1.71 -18.58
CA LYS A 37 -26.54 -2.82 -18.24
C LYS A 37 -27.37 -3.72 -17.33
N ASP A 38 -28.11 -4.65 -17.92
CA ASP A 38 -28.67 -5.81 -17.23
C ASP A 38 -27.53 -6.53 -16.51
N SER A 39 -27.27 -6.08 -15.29
CA SER A 39 -26.34 -6.73 -14.38
C SER A 39 -27.12 -7.90 -13.81
N VAL A 40 -27.14 -9.01 -14.54
CA VAL A 40 -27.57 -10.28 -13.99
C VAL A 40 -26.70 -10.52 -12.76
N VAL A 41 -27.29 -10.36 -11.57
CA VAL A 41 -26.61 -10.55 -10.30
C VAL A 41 -26.31 -12.04 -10.20
N VAL A 42 -25.10 -12.43 -10.61
CA VAL A 42 -24.66 -13.82 -10.55
C VAL A 42 -24.67 -14.25 -9.08
N PRO A 43 -25.40 -15.33 -8.72
CA PRO A 43 -25.48 -15.78 -7.34
C PRO A 43 -24.10 -16.07 -6.77
N GLU A 44 -23.86 -15.53 -5.57
CA GLU A 44 -22.66 -15.77 -4.80
C GLU A 44 -22.84 -17.02 -3.92
N ILE A 45 -21.81 -17.86 -3.90
CA ILE A 45 -21.74 -19.08 -3.11
C ILE A 45 -20.51 -19.03 -2.21
N HIS A 46 -20.43 -19.93 -1.22
CA HIS A 46 -19.24 -20.09 -0.36
C HIS A 46 -18.73 -18.80 0.32
N LYS A 47 -19.65 -17.96 0.80
CA LYS A 47 -19.32 -16.70 1.48
C LYS A 47 -18.50 -16.91 2.75
N GLU A 48 -18.61 -18.09 3.35
CA GLU A 48 -17.79 -18.53 4.50
C GLU A 48 -16.28 -18.54 4.19
N TYR A 49 -15.87 -18.66 2.93
CA TYR A 49 -14.46 -18.62 2.52
C TYR A 49 -13.96 -17.23 2.17
N TYR A 50 -14.83 -16.20 2.22
CA TYR A 50 -14.42 -14.82 2.00
C TYR A 50 -13.54 -14.36 3.16
N GLY A 51 -12.58 -13.50 2.86
CA GLY A 51 -11.66 -12.97 3.85
C GLY A 51 -10.24 -12.83 3.33
N VAL A 52 -9.34 -12.44 4.23
CA VAL A 52 -7.91 -12.28 3.95
C VAL A 52 -7.18 -13.46 4.55
N TYR A 53 -6.38 -14.15 3.75
CA TYR A 53 -5.50 -15.23 4.20
C TYR A 53 -4.07 -14.71 4.10
N THR A 54 -3.36 -14.67 5.22
CA THR A 54 -1.99 -14.13 5.27
C THR A 54 -1.02 -15.13 5.86
N GLY A 55 0.24 -15.07 5.44
CA GLY A 55 1.28 -15.95 5.94
C GLY A 55 2.45 -16.07 4.97
N ASP A 56 3.09 -17.23 5.00
CA ASP A 56 4.37 -17.45 4.33
C ASP A 56 4.25 -17.51 2.81
N PHE A 57 5.23 -16.90 2.14
CA PHE A 57 5.47 -16.94 0.70
C PHE A 57 6.93 -17.27 0.44
N ALA A 58 7.28 -18.53 0.69
CA ALA A 58 8.67 -18.99 0.74
C ALA A 58 9.08 -19.69 -0.56
N GLY A 59 10.32 -19.51 -1.00
CA GLY A 59 10.89 -20.28 -2.10
C GLY A 59 12.41 -20.24 -2.07
N MET A 60 13.04 -20.87 -3.06
CA MET A 60 14.49 -20.81 -3.24
C MET A 60 14.81 -19.89 -4.42
N GLU A 61 15.85 -19.09 -4.28
CA GLU A 61 16.38 -18.28 -5.37
C GLU A 61 17.86 -18.56 -5.58
N LYS A 62 18.28 -18.51 -6.84
CA LYS A 62 19.70 -18.60 -7.19
C LYS A 62 20.37 -17.26 -6.95
N VAL A 63 21.41 -17.27 -6.15
CA VAL A 63 22.26 -16.12 -5.84
C VAL A 63 23.65 -16.38 -6.38
N VAL A 64 24.29 -15.32 -6.85
CA VAL A 64 25.68 -15.34 -7.30
C VAL A 64 26.49 -14.64 -6.23
N ASP A 65 27.55 -15.30 -5.75
CA ASP A 65 28.50 -14.72 -4.81
C ASP A 65 29.31 -13.61 -5.50
N ASP A 66 29.36 -12.43 -4.89
CA ASP A 66 30.03 -11.25 -5.46
C ASP A 66 31.58 -11.36 -5.41
N VAL A 67 32.14 -12.29 -4.63
CA VAL A 67 33.59 -12.49 -4.45
C VAL A 67 34.14 -13.47 -5.48
N ASP A 68 33.51 -14.63 -5.63
CA ASP A 68 34.03 -15.72 -6.47
C ASP A 68 33.13 -16.09 -7.67
N GLY A 69 31.94 -15.50 -7.76
CA GLY A 69 30.98 -15.75 -8.84
C GLY A 69 30.29 -17.11 -8.75
N SER A 70 30.42 -17.84 -7.63
CA SER A 70 29.75 -19.12 -7.43
C SER A 70 28.24 -18.94 -7.30
N GLU A 71 27.47 -19.89 -7.87
CA GLU A 71 26.02 -19.93 -7.70
C GLU A 71 25.66 -20.82 -6.50
N TYR A 72 24.81 -20.29 -5.62
CA TYR A 72 24.20 -21.07 -4.54
C TYR A 72 22.71 -20.75 -4.42
N ASP A 73 21.97 -21.67 -3.80
CA ASP A 73 20.55 -21.49 -3.54
C ASP A 73 20.36 -20.83 -2.17
N GLU A 74 19.62 -19.72 -2.14
CA GLU A 74 19.23 -19.03 -0.91
C GLU A 74 17.72 -19.17 -0.67
N ASN A 75 17.34 -19.34 0.60
CA ASN A 75 15.94 -19.35 0.98
C ASN A 75 15.40 -17.91 1.02
N VAL A 76 14.36 -17.65 0.23
CA VAL A 76 13.64 -16.39 0.24
C VAL A 76 12.35 -16.56 1.03
N TYR A 77 12.28 -15.88 2.17
CA TYR A 77 11.09 -15.80 3.00
C TYR A 77 10.43 -14.43 2.82
N LYS A 78 9.15 -14.44 2.43
CA LYS A 78 8.31 -13.24 2.32
C LYS A 78 6.95 -13.53 2.92
N LYS A 79 6.19 -12.48 3.21
CA LYS A 79 4.76 -12.59 3.51
C LYS A 79 3.92 -12.31 2.26
N ILE A 80 2.76 -12.96 2.19
CA ILE A 80 1.72 -12.68 1.19
C ILE A 80 0.36 -12.65 1.88
N SER A 81 -0.53 -11.80 1.37
CA SER A 81 -1.96 -11.89 1.64
C SER A 81 -2.73 -12.23 0.38
N ILE A 82 -3.66 -13.19 0.47
CA ILE A 82 -4.66 -13.48 -0.56
C ILE A 82 -6.03 -13.13 0.01
N LYS A 83 -6.70 -12.18 -0.62
CA LYS A 83 -8.06 -11.79 -0.28
C LYS A 83 -9.04 -12.43 -1.25
N ILE A 84 -9.97 -13.24 -0.73
CA ILE A 84 -11.07 -13.81 -1.51
C ILE A 84 -12.29 -12.92 -1.30
N ASN A 85 -12.76 -12.28 -2.38
CA ASN A 85 -13.84 -11.30 -2.34
C ASN A 85 -15.18 -11.89 -2.77
N ARG A 86 -15.15 -12.77 -3.78
CA ARG A 86 -16.36 -13.29 -4.39
C ARG A 86 -16.15 -14.66 -4.99
N ILE A 87 -17.06 -15.59 -4.70
CA ILE A 87 -17.10 -16.91 -5.34
C ILE A 87 -18.48 -17.06 -5.97
N THR A 88 -18.48 -17.43 -7.24
CA THR A 88 -19.67 -17.84 -7.99
C THR A 88 -19.48 -19.29 -8.43
N LYS A 89 -20.49 -19.87 -9.08
CA LYS A 89 -20.42 -21.23 -9.61
C LYS A 89 -19.20 -21.48 -10.52
N ASP A 90 -18.84 -20.49 -11.33
CA ASP A 90 -17.82 -20.64 -12.38
C ASP A 90 -16.55 -19.81 -12.15
N SER A 91 -16.52 -18.97 -11.11
CA SER A 91 -15.41 -18.03 -10.94
C SER A 91 -15.18 -17.61 -9.49
N VAL A 92 -13.91 -17.46 -9.15
CA VAL A 92 -13.42 -16.86 -7.92
C VAL A 92 -12.76 -15.54 -8.27
N TYR A 93 -13.02 -14.51 -7.48
CA TYR A 93 -12.44 -13.19 -7.61
C TYR A 93 -11.80 -12.80 -6.29
N GLY A 94 -10.59 -12.27 -6.38
CA GLY A 94 -9.82 -11.88 -5.22
C GLY A 94 -8.68 -10.95 -5.58
N GLN A 95 -7.77 -10.77 -4.63
CA GLN A 95 -6.55 -10.00 -4.79
C GLN A 95 -5.39 -10.70 -4.07
N SER A 96 -4.20 -10.68 -4.66
CA SER A 96 -2.95 -11.00 -3.96
C SER A 96 -2.24 -9.70 -3.56
N ILE A 97 -1.54 -9.71 -2.44
CA ILE A 97 -0.71 -8.60 -1.95
C ILE A 97 0.65 -9.16 -1.53
N VAL A 98 1.70 -8.77 -2.25
CA VAL A 98 3.10 -9.12 -1.95
C VAL A 98 3.94 -7.86 -1.97
N ASN A 99 4.73 -7.61 -0.93
CA ASN A 99 5.57 -6.41 -0.81
C ASN A 99 4.80 -5.09 -1.05
N GLY A 100 3.54 -5.03 -0.61
CA GLY A 100 2.65 -3.88 -0.83
C GLY A 100 2.10 -3.73 -2.26
N ASN A 101 2.42 -4.65 -3.16
CA ASN A 101 1.87 -4.67 -4.51
C ASN A 101 0.61 -5.53 -4.56
N GLN A 102 -0.51 -4.89 -4.87
CA GLN A 102 -1.80 -5.54 -5.00
C GLN A 102 -2.06 -5.92 -6.46
N ARG A 103 -2.43 -7.18 -6.70
CA ARG A 103 -2.80 -7.70 -8.03
C ARG A 103 -4.18 -8.34 -7.95
N PRO A 104 -5.08 -8.11 -8.93
CA PRO A 104 -6.33 -8.85 -8.98
C PRO A 104 -6.02 -10.31 -9.33
N VAL A 105 -6.74 -11.24 -8.69
CA VAL A 105 -6.70 -12.66 -9.07
C VAL A 105 -8.07 -13.13 -9.49
N LYS A 106 -8.10 -13.99 -10.51
CA LYS A 106 -9.32 -14.65 -10.98
C LYS A 106 -9.05 -16.14 -11.15
N GLY A 107 -10.02 -16.97 -10.82
CA GLY A 107 -9.82 -18.40 -10.93
C GLY A 107 -11.07 -19.22 -10.72
N ILE A 108 -10.88 -20.45 -10.26
CA ILE A 108 -11.95 -21.41 -9.98
C ILE A 108 -11.76 -22.03 -8.60
N PHE A 109 -12.87 -22.45 -8.00
CA PHE A 109 -12.89 -23.26 -6.79
C PHE A 109 -13.42 -24.64 -7.10
N ASN A 110 -12.68 -25.68 -6.74
CA ASN A 110 -13.13 -27.06 -6.83
C ASN A 110 -13.65 -27.52 -5.47
N GLU A 111 -14.96 -27.75 -5.37
CA GLU A 111 -15.62 -28.13 -4.13
C GLU A 111 -15.18 -29.51 -3.60
N THR A 112 -14.94 -30.47 -4.50
CA THR A 112 -14.56 -31.85 -4.14
C THR A 112 -13.17 -31.90 -3.55
N SER A 113 -12.19 -31.23 -4.17
CA SER A 113 -10.81 -31.19 -3.68
C SER A 113 -10.53 -30.04 -2.72
N LYS A 114 -11.54 -29.20 -2.43
CA LYS A 114 -11.43 -27.97 -1.63
C LYS A 114 -10.21 -27.14 -2.03
N SER A 115 -10.06 -26.88 -3.33
CA SER A 115 -8.87 -26.22 -3.87
C SER A 115 -9.21 -25.06 -4.79
N PHE A 116 -8.39 -24.02 -4.74
CA PHE A 116 -8.43 -22.88 -5.63
C PHE A 116 -7.30 -22.97 -6.66
N VAL A 117 -7.62 -22.62 -7.90
CA VAL A 117 -6.64 -22.29 -8.93
C VAL A 117 -6.88 -20.84 -9.32
N LEU A 118 -5.98 -19.94 -8.96
CA LEU A 118 -6.13 -18.49 -9.14
C LEU A 118 -4.98 -17.94 -9.98
N ASP A 119 -5.30 -17.16 -11.00
CA ASP A 119 -4.33 -16.52 -11.89
C ASP A 119 -4.29 -15.02 -11.63
N GLU A 120 -3.07 -14.49 -11.56
CA GLU A 120 -2.79 -13.06 -11.72
C GLU A 120 -2.90 -12.65 -13.21
N PRO A 121 -2.91 -11.34 -13.54
CA PRO A 121 -3.20 -10.88 -14.91
C PRO A 121 -2.23 -11.33 -16.00
N GLY A 122 -0.99 -11.68 -15.65
CA GLY A 122 0.07 -12.05 -16.59
C GLY A 122 0.69 -10.87 -17.34
N ASN A 123 0.47 -9.64 -16.89
CA ASN A 123 1.03 -8.43 -17.48
C ASN A 123 2.21 -7.85 -16.68
N ASP A 124 2.55 -8.46 -15.54
CA ASP A 124 3.77 -8.18 -14.79
C ASP A 124 4.70 -9.41 -14.80
N LYS A 125 6.01 -9.19 -14.76
CA LYS A 125 7.01 -10.27 -14.72
C LYS A 125 6.90 -11.13 -13.46
N THR A 126 6.34 -10.59 -12.38
CA THR A 126 6.12 -11.30 -11.12
C THR A 126 4.72 -11.89 -11.01
N ASP A 127 3.94 -11.94 -12.09
CA ASP A 127 2.64 -12.62 -12.08
C ASP A 127 2.78 -14.14 -12.21
N GLY A 128 1.86 -14.85 -11.56
CA GLY A 128 1.79 -16.30 -11.63
C GLY A 128 0.43 -16.88 -11.28
N ARG A 129 0.45 -18.20 -11.10
CA ARG A 129 -0.69 -19.03 -10.75
C ARG A 129 -0.55 -19.57 -9.35
N PHE A 130 -1.57 -19.37 -8.52
CA PHE A 130 -1.75 -20.03 -7.25
C PHE A 130 -2.51 -21.35 -7.45
N GLU A 131 -1.96 -22.43 -6.92
CA GLU A 131 -2.62 -23.73 -6.76
C GLU A 131 -2.63 -24.04 -5.26
N ILE A 132 -3.74 -23.73 -4.60
CA ILE A 132 -3.85 -23.75 -3.13
C ILE A 132 -5.05 -24.57 -2.67
N LYS A 133 -4.88 -25.31 -1.58
CA LYS A 133 -5.90 -26.14 -0.93
C LYS A 133 -6.35 -25.49 0.37
N LEU A 134 -7.65 -25.52 0.60
CA LEU A 134 -8.31 -25.10 1.81
C LEU A 134 -8.41 -26.26 2.79
N ASN A 135 -7.98 -26.03 4.02
CA ASN A 135 -8.17 -26.94 5.15
C ASN A 135 -8.56 -26.12 6.39
N GLY A 136 -9.86 -26.13 6.73
CA GLY A 136 -10.41 -25.21 7.71
C GLY A 136 -10.14 -23.75 7.29
N ASP A 137 -9.51 -22.99 8.18
CA ASP A 137 -9.13 -21.59 7.95
C ASP A 137 -7.73 -21.43 7.32
N SER A 138 -7.10 -22.51 6.87
CA SER A 138 -5.77 -22.48 6.29
C SER A 138 -5.78 -22.69 4.78
N LEU A 139 -4.95 -21.93 4.06
CA LEU A 139 -4.63 -22.17 2.65
C LEU A 139 -3.17 -22.63 2.54
N THR A 140 -2.96 -23.77 1.88
CA THR A 140 -1.61 -24.30 1.63
C THR A 140 -1.44 -24.66 0.18
N GLY A 141 -0.26 -24.44 -0.39
CA GLY A 141 -0.02 -24.82 -1.77
C GLY A 141 1.19 -24.15 -2.38
N LYS A 142 1.12 -23.89 -3.67
CA LYS A 142 2.23 -23.33 -4.45
C LYS A 142 1.78 -22.17 -5.31
N TRP A 143 2.72 -21.30 -5.60
CA TRP A 143 2.64 -20.29 -6.64
C TRP A 143 3.71 -20.57 -7.68
N ASN A 144 3.34 -20.47 -8.95
CA ASN A 144 4.23 -20.67 -10.09
C ASN A 144 4.22 -19.41 -10.95
N ALA A 145 5.39 -18.81 -11.16
CA ALA A 145 5.53 -17.68 -12.07
C ALA A 145 5.14 -18.06 -13.49
N PHE A 146 4.41 -17.19 -14.19
CA PHE A 146 4.15 -17.37 -15.62
C PHE A 146 5.43 -17.22 -16.44
N ASN A 147 6.26 -16.23 -16.10
CA ASN A 147 7.57 -16.03 -16.71
C ASN A 147 8.71 -16.44 -15.76
N LYS A 148 9.02 -17.74 -15.75
CA LYS A 148 10.04 -18.32 -14.86
C LYS A 148 11.45 -17.71 -15.04
N LYS A 149 11.77 -17.21 -16.24
CA LYS A 149 13.09 -16.62 -16.53
C LYS A 149 13.23 -15.18 -16.03
N ALA A 150 12.11 -14.51 -15.75
CA ALA A 150 12.11 -13.10 -15.34
C ALA A 150 12.14 -12.91 -13.82
N VAL A 151 12.13 -13.99 -13.04
CA VAL A 151 12.15 -13.98 -11.57
C VAL A 151 13.22 -14.93 -11.04
N LYS A 152 13.85 -14.57 -9.91
CA LYS A 152 14.86 -15.41 -9.27
C LYS A 152 14.28 -16.65 -8.58
N ALA A 153 13.07 -16.53 -8.03
CA ALA A 153 12.33 -17.61 -7.38
C ALA A 153 11.03 -17.91 -8.14
N PRO A 154 11.07 -18.78 -9.18
CA PRO A 154 9.93 -19.05 -10.06
C PRO A 154 8.85 -19.95 -9.44
N ILE A 155 9.17 -20.63 -8.33
CA ILE A 155 8.26 -21.49 -7.58
C ILE A 155 8.33 -21.08 -6.11
N LYS A 156 7.16 -20.86 -5.52
CA LYS A 156 7.02 -20.55 -4.09
C LYS A 156 5.95 -21.42 -3.46
N THR A 157 6.08 -21.65 -2.17
CA THR A 157 5.12 -22.36 -1.33
C THR A 157 4.37 -21.37 -0.45
N LEU A 158 3.11 -21.70 -0.15
CA LEU A 158 2.22 -20.88 0.65
C LEU A 158 1.74 -21.66 1.88
N LYS A 159 1.76 -20.98 3.02
CA LYS A 159 1.10 -21.40 4.26
C LYS A 159 0.41 -20.19 4.86
N LEU A 160 -0.88 -20.06 4.59
CA LEU A 160 -1.66 -18.88 4.95
C LEU A 160 -2.76 -19.28 5.94
N ILE A 161 -3.05 -18.37 6.86
CA ILE A 161 -4.13 -18.51 7.84
C ILE A 161 -5.11 -17.36 7.59
N LYS A 162 -6.41 -17.67 7.65
CA LYS A 162 -7.48 -16.68 7.57
C LYS A 162 -7.35 -15.68 8.73
N LYS A 163 -7.44 -14.40 8.41
CA LYS A 163 -7.45 -13.29 9.36
C LYS A 163 -8.68 -12.45 9.11
N ASP A 164 -9.40 -12.17 10.18
CA ASP A 164 -10.46 -11.17 10.16
C ASP A 164 -9.82 -9.80 10.31
N PHE A 165 -9.85 -9.02 9.24
CA PHE A 165 -9.43 -7.63 9.32
C PHE A 165 -10.53 -6.81 10.01
N VAL A 166 -10.20 -6.29 11.18
CA VAL A 166 -11.07 -5.38 11.94
C VAL A 166 -10.23 -4.17 12.33
N TYR A 167 -10.65 -2.99 11.86
CA TYR A 167 -10.02 -1.74 12.28
C TYR A 167 -10.10 -1.60 13.81
N ASN A 168 -8.95 -1.36 14.44
CA ASN A 168 -8.87 -1.08 15.86
C ASN A 168 -7.86 0.06 16.13
N PRO A 169 -8.32 1.22 16.61
CA PRO A 169 -7.44 2.36 16.86
C PRO A 169 -6.48 2.13 18.04
N ASN A 170 -6.71 1.11 18.87
CA ASN A 170 -5.90 0.82 20.05
C ASN A 170 -4.64 -0.01 19.74
N PHE A 171 -4.50 -0.54 18.52
CA PHE A 171 -3.28 -1.27 18.15
C PHE A 171 -2.06 -0.35 18.19
N MET A 172 -1.01 -0.82 18.85
CA MET A 172 0.28 -0.15 19.01
C MET A 172 1.40 -1.11 18.66
N LEU A 173 2.57 -0.56 18.30
CA LEU A 173 3.79 -1.33 18.17
C LEU A 173 4.22 -1.86 19.54
N ASP A 174 4.82 -3.04 19.57
CA ASP A 174 5.37 -3.62 20.79
C ASP A 174 6.65 -2.86 21.20
N PRO A 175 6.82 -2.42 22.46
CA PRO A 175 8.06 -1.82 22.94
C PRO A 175 9.34 -2.62 22.64
N ASP A 176 9.23 -3.95 22.51
CA ASP A 176 10.35 -4.83 22.19
C ASP A 176 10.61 -4.93 20.66
N SER A 177 9.83 -4.24 19.83
CA SER A 177 9.99 -4.21 18.37
C SER A 177 11.31 -3.56 17.97
N ASN A 178 12.01 -4.15 17.00
CA ASN A 178 13.17 -3.52 16.40
C ASN A 178 12.71 -2.42 15.42
N LEU A 179 12.90 -1.15 15.80
CA LEU A 179 12.53 0.02 14.99
C LEU A 179 13.75 0.78 14.48
N VAL A 180 14.72 0.00 13.97
CA VAL A 180 15.89 0.47 13.24
C VAL A 180 15.61 0.34 11.74
N ASP A 181 15.82 1.42 10.97
CA ASP A 181 15.69 1.34 9.52
C ASP A 181 16.98 0.81 8.88
N TRP A 182 17.04 -0.50 8.71
CA TRP A 182 18.16 -1.20 8.07
C TRP A 182 18.25 -0.96 6.56
N ASN A 183 17.19 -0.43 5.94
CA ASN A 183 17.12 -0.29 4.48
C ASN A 183 17.71 1.03 3.98
N ASN A 184 17.96 2.00 4.88
CA ASN A 184 18.48 3.31 4.51
C ASN A 184 19.64 3.72 5.44
N PRO A 185 20.75 2.95 5.45
CA PRO A 185 21.94 3.34 6.19
C PRO A 185 22.53 4.64 5.61
N LYS A 186 23.30 5.33 6.44
CA LYS A 186 24.06 6.51 6.04
C LYS A 186 25.47 6.41 6.56
N ASP A 187 26.43 6.74 5.71
CA ASP A 187 27.84 6.75 6.06
C ASP A 187 28.23 8.06 6.77
N PHE A 188 29.04 7.92 7.80
CA PHE A 188 29.59 8.99 8.61
C PHE A 188 31.11 8.86 8.66
N VAL A 189 31.81 9.99 8.53
CA VAL A 189 33.25 10.04 8.76
C VAL A 189 33.48 10.40 10.21
N GLU A 190 34.07 9.48 10.95
CA GLU A 190 34.45 9.66 12.36
C GLU A 190 35.95 9.80 12.49
N LYS A 191 36.39 10.37 13.62
CA LYS A 191 37.79 10.57 13.93
C LYS A 191 38.12 9.90 15.25
N TYR A 192 39.21 9.15 15.25
CA TYR A 192 39.79 8.58 16.46
C TYR A 192 41.19 9.14 16.65
N THR A 193 41.51 9.55 17.88
CA THR A 193 42.84 9.99 18.28
C THR A 193 43.44 8.92 19.17
N ASP A 194 44.57 8.36 18.77
CA ASP A 194 45.27 7.34 19.55
C ASP A 194 45.99 7.93 20.78
N SER A 195 46.57 7.05 21.60
CA SER A 195 47.34 7.44 22.79
C SER A 195 48.57 8.30 22.47
N ASP A 196 49.04 8.27 21.22
CA ASP A 196 50.19 9.02 20.73
C ASP A 196 49.77 10.38 20.12
N GLY A 197 48.48 10.72 20.16
CA GLY A 197 47.92 11.98 19.67
C GLY A 197 47.69 12.01 18.15
N LYS A 198 47.90 10.90 17.44
CA LYS A 198 47.64 10.82 16.00
C LYS A 198 46.15 10.64 15.76
N THR A 199 45.58 11.52 14.93
CA THR A 199 44.16 11.46 14.56
C THR A 199 43.99 10.79 13.20
N GLU A 200 43.23 9.70 13.17
CA GLU A 200 42.86 9.00 11.95
C GLU A 200 41.35 9.12 11.71
N SER A 201 40.94 9.16 10.44
CA SER A 201 39.52 9.20 10.05
C SER A 201 39.11 7.86 9.47
N TYR A 202 37.94 7.37 9.86
CA TYR A 202 37.34 6.16 9.29
C TYR A 202 35.87 6.39 8.95
N THR A 203 35.37 5.64 7.98
CA THR A 203 33.97 5.67 7.59
C THR A 203 33.21 4.59 8.34
N THR A 204 32.09 4.97 8.98
CA THR A 204 31.17 4.04 9.64
C THR A 204 29.77 4.20 9.07
N SER A 205 29.06 3.09 8.88
CA SER A 205 27.68 3.09 8.42
C SER A 205 26.74 3.02 9.60
N LYS A 206 25.81 3.97 9.70
CA LYS A 206 24.83 4.06 10.79
C LYS A 206 23.41 4.00 10.25
N ASN A 207 22.50 3.48 11.07
CA ASN A 207 21.08 3.37 10.73
C ASN A 207 20.27 4.36 11.54
N ARG A 208 19.20 4.90 10.94
CA ARG A 208 18.27 5.76 11.68
C ARG A 208 17.41 4.92 12.63
N VAL A 209 17.19 5.43 13.84
CA VAL A 209 16.53 4.69 14.92
C VAL A 209 15.40 5.48 15.56
N ALA A 210 14.28 4.80 15.81
CA ALA A 210 13.13 5.39 16.50
C ALA A 210 13.37 5.55 18.01
N SER A 211 12.61 6.42 18.65
CA SER A 211 12.55 6.58 20.10
C SER A 211 11.27 5.96 20.67
N ASP A 212 11.22 5.79 21.99
CA ASP A 212 10.06 5.27 22.71
C ASP A 212 8.76 6.08 22.49
N ALA A 213 8.84 7.28 21.93
CA ALA A 213 7.67 8.08 21.60
C ALA A 213 6.69 7.34 20.69
N VAL A 214 7.18 6.46 19.81
CA VAL A 214 6.36 5.66 18.89
C VAL A 214 5.43 4.67 19.61
N PHE A 215 5.77 4.27 20.83
CA PHE A 215 4.95 3.38 21.66
C PHE A 215 3.94 4.13 22.54
N LYS A 216 4.08 5.46 22.65
CA LYS A 216 3.27 6.30 23.54
C LYS A 216 2.25 7.15 22.77
N LEU A 217 2.65 7.66 21.60
CA LEU A 217 1.81 8.54 20.79
C LEU A 217 0.95 7.74 19.81
N ASN A 218 -0.35 7.96 19.88
CA ASN A 218 -1.34 7.29 19.03
C ASN A 218 -2.20 8.29 18.27
N ALA A 219 -1.83 8.54 17.01
CA ALA A 219 -2.51 9.46 16.10
C ALA A 219 -3.94 9.04 15.69
N SER A 220 -4.38 7.82 16.02
CA SER A 220 -5.76 7.33 15.80
C SER A 220 -6.64 7.49 17.05
N LYS A 221 -6.06 7.84 18.21
CA LYS A 221 -6.78 7.94 19.50
C LYS A 221 -6.76 9.32 20.13
N GLN A 222 -5.81 10.17 19.75
CA GLN A 222 -5.68 11.52 20.30
C GLN A 222 -5.40 12.53 19.21
N LYS A 223 -5.88 13.77 19.42
CA LYS A 223 -5.51 14.90 18.58
C LYS A 223 -4.08 15.30 18.93
N LEU A 224 -3.19 15.28 17.94
CA LEU A 224 -1.81 15.69 18.12
C LEU A 224 -1.68 17.21 18.03
N THR A 225 -0.74 17.75 18.80
CA THR A 225 -0.38 19.17 18.81
C THR A 225 1.07 19.35 18.38
N GLU A 226 1.44 20.58 18.02
CA GLU A 226 2.83 20.92 17.68
C GLU A 226 3.81 20.63 18.83
N LYS A 227 3.35 20.79 20.08
CA LYS A 227 4.14 20.51 21.28
C LYS A 227 4.52 19.04 21.37
N ASP A 228 3.63 18.14 20.97
CA ASP A 228 3.86 16.69 20.99
C ASP A 228 4.95 16.28 19.98
N LEU A 229 5.09 17.04 18.89
CA LEU A 229 5.98 16.71 17.77
C LEU A 229 7.35 17.39 17.82
N LYS A 230 7.48 18.51 18.55
CA LYS A 230 8.66 19.39 18.50
C LYS A 230 10.00 18.69 18.79
N ASN A 231 10.00 17.63 19.60
CA ASN A 231 11.21 16.90 20.00
C ASN A 231 11.29 15.48 19.43
N LEU A 232 10.39 15.13 18.50
CA LEU A 232 10.39 13.82 17.87
C LEU A 232 11.41 13.75 16.75
N ARG A 233 12.00 12.57 16.59
CA ARG A 233 12.85 12.28 15.43
C ARG A 233 11.97 12.18 14.19
N LYS A 234 12.55 12.42 13.02
CA LYS A 234 11.85 12.25 11.75
C LYS A 234 11.26 10.84 11.61
N LEU A 235 12.05 9.81 11.90
CA LEU A 235 11.58 8.41 11.89
C LEU A 235 10.41 8.16 12.86
N ASP A 236 10.40 8.78 14.04
CA ASP A 236 9.29 8.62 15.01
C ASP A 236 7.98 9.08 14.38
N MET A 237 7.99 10.27 13.78
CA MET A 237 6.81 10.83 13.13
C MET A 237 6.39 10.05 11.89
N GLU A 238 7.35 9.52 11.12
CA GLU A 238 7.05 8.61 10.01
C GLU A 238 6.34 7.34 10.51
N ILE A 239 6.83 6.71 11.58
CA ILE A 239 6.21 5.52 12.15
C ILE A 239 4.82 5.82 12.72
N ILE A 240 4.66 6.89 13.50
CA ILE A 240 3.37 7.31 14.08
C ILE A 240 2.35 7.58 12.97
N LYS A 241 2.77 8.27 11.90
CA LYS A 241 1.94 8.52 10.72
C LYS A 241 1.53 7.21 10.06
N ASN A 242 2.49 6.35 9.72
CA ASN A 242 2.21 5.11 9.00
C ASN A 242 1.41 4.11 9.85
N SER A 243 1.50 4.18 11.18
CA SER A 243 0.66 3.37 12.08
C SER A 243 -0.83 3.64 11.90
N VAL A 244 -1.22 4.88 11.56
CA VAL A 244 -2.61 5.21 11.19
C VAL A 244 -3.05 4.37 9.98
N PHE A 245 -2.27 4.41 8.90
CA PHE A 245 -2.56 3.67 7.68
C PHE A 245 -2.50 2.14 7.90
N ALA A 246 -1.56 1.67 8.72
CA ALA A 246 -1.41 0.25 9.06
C ALA A 246 -2.65 -0.31 9.76
N ARG A 247 -3.25 0.44 10.70
CA ARG A 247 -4.50 0.05 11.38
C ARG A 247 -5.69 -0.06 10.44
N HIS A 248 -5.69 0.72 9.37
CA HIS A 248 -6.67 0.63 8.27
C HIS A 248 -6.32 -0.45 7.23
N GLY A 249 -5.24 -1.22 7.45
CA GLY A 249 -4.83 -2.32 6.58
C GLY A 249 -4.15 -1.87 5.28
N TYR A 250 -3.51 -0.69 5.30
CA TYR A 250 -2.73 -0.21 4.16
C TYR A 250 -1.54 -1.14 3.86
N SER A 251 -1.34 -1.50 2.59
CA SER A 251 -0.26 -2.36 2.14
C SER A 251 0.99 -1.54 1.77
N PHE A 252 2.04 -1.57 2.60
CA PHE A 252 3.24 -0.76 2.39
C PHE A 252 4.15 -1.29 1.29
N LYS A 253 4.49 -0.45 0.30
CA LYS A 253 5.49 -0.76 -0.74
C LYS A 253 6.93 -0.49 -0.30
N LYS A 254 7.13 0.43 0.65
CA LYS A 254 8.46 0.73 1.19
C LYS A 254 8.85 -0.34 2.20
N GLU A 255 10.03 -0.90 2.03
CA GLU A 255 10.56 -1.99 2.87
C GLU A 255 10.66 -1.61 4.33
N THR A 256 11.23 -0.44 4.63
CA THR A 256 11.28 0.12 5.99
C THR A 256 9.97 -0.02 6.77
N TYR A 257 8.83 0.31 6.15
CA TYR A 257 7.54 0.23 6.84
C TYR A 257 6.99 -1.18 6.89
N ARG A 258 7.28 -2.03 5.89
CA ARG A 258 6.97 -3.46 6.00
C ARG A 258 7.71 -4.06 7.18
N ASP A 259 9.01 -3.84 7.31
CA ASP A 259 9.81 -4.41 8.40
C ASP A 259 9.28 -4.00 9.78
N PHE A 260 8.86 -2.75 9.93
CA PHE A 260 8.30 -2.26 11.19
C PHE A 260 6.94 -2.86 11.55
N PHE A 261 6.05 -3.07 10.57
CA PHE A 261 4.67 -3.51 10.83
C PHE A 261 4.45 -5.00 10.63
N GLU A 262 5.16 -5.66 9.72
CA GLU A 262 5.04 -7.10 9.47
C GLU A 262 5.53 -7.96 10.64
N GLN A 263 6.32 -7.41 11.55
CA GLN A 263 6.67 -8.07 12.81
C GLN A 263 5.52 -8.07 13.85
N THR A 264 4.42 -7.34 13.61
CA THR A 264 3.29 -7.30 14.54
C THR A 264 2.14 -8.20 14.09
N ASP A 265 1.49 -8.86 15.04
CA ASP A 265 0.39 -9.79 14.75
C ASP A 265 -0.91 -9.11 14.28
N TRP A 266 -1.08 -7.83 14.65
CA TRP A 266 -2.29 -7.07 14.34
C TRP A 266 -2.25 -6.43 12.94
N TYR A 267 -1.08 -6.29 12.32
CA TYR A 267 -0.96 -5.72 10.99
C TYR A 267 -1.37 -6.74 9.93
N ILE A 268 -2.46 -6.45 9.22
CA ILE A 268 -2.98 -7.27 8.13
C ILE A 268 -3.11 -6.36 6.89
N PRO A 269 -2.25 -6.48 5.87
CA PRO A 269 -2.39 -5.68 4.65
C PRO A 269 -3.59 -6.15 3.83
N VAL A 270 -4.50 -5.22 3.51
CA VAL A 270 -5.77 -5.48 2.79
C VAL A 270 -6.00 -4.60 1.57
N SER A 271 -5.39 -3.41 1.50
CA SER A 271 -5.62 -2.45 0.43
C SER A 271 -4.40 -1.56 0.17
N ASN A 272 -4.20 -1.15 -1.08
CA ASN A 272 -3.20 -0.16 -1.46
C ASN A 272 -3.65 1.30 -1.29
N ASN A 273 -4.90 1.53 -0.90
CA ASN A 273 -5.46 2.85 -0.61
C ASN A 273 -6.47 2.74 0.54
N VAL A 274 -6.32 3.61 1.54
CA VAL A 274 -7.20 3.69 2.72
C VAL A 274 -7.63 5.13 3.04
N ASP A 275 -7.46 6.07 2.10
CA ASP A 275 -7.67 7.50 2.35
C ASP A 275 -9.13 7.86 2.69
N ASN A 276 -10.08 7.03 2.25
CA ASN A 276 -11.50 7.22 2.50
C ASN A 276 -11.93 6.66 3.87
N GLU A 277 -11.12 5.77 4.43
CA GLU A 277 -11.32 5.06 5.68
C GLU A 277 -10.81 5.87 6.89
N LEU A 278 -9.88 6.79 6.66
CA LEU A 278 -9.34 7.68 7.70
C LEU A 278 -10.43 8.61 8.26
N SER A 279 -10.50 8.68 9.58
CA SER A 279 -11.34 9.65 10.30
C SER A 279 -10.85 11.09 10.08
N PRO A 280 -11.70 12.11 10.29
CA PRO A 280 -11.29 13.51 10.21
C PRO A 280 -10.10 13.86 11.12
N MET A 281 -10.09 13.32 12.35
CA MET A 281 -8.98 13.53 13.29
C MET A 281 -7.67 12.92 12.77
N GLU A 282 -7.71 11.71 12.22
CA GLU A 282 -6.54 11.07 11.62
C GLU A 282 -6.01 11.86 10.43
N LYS A 283 -6.90 12.37 9.55
CA LYS A 283 -6.51 13.22 8.42
C LYS A 283 -5.78 14.47 8.90
N ASP A 284 -6.30 15.14 9.92
CA ASP A 284 -5.66 16.32 10.49
C ASP A 284 -4.30 16.00 11.14
N ASN A 285 -4.22 14.88 11.88
CA ASN A 285 -2.98 14.44 12.52
C ASN A 285 -1.92 14.06 11.48
N VAL A 286 -2.30 13.34 10.42
CA VAL A 286 -1.43 13.00 9.29
C VAL A 286 -0.94 14.27 8.58
N ALA A 287 -1.81 15.27 8.39
CA ALA A 287 -1.43 16.55 7.82
C ALA A 287 -0.42 17.29 8.70
N LEU A 288 -0.63 17.33 10.02
CA LEU A 288 0.30 17.92 10.97
C LEU A 288 1.66 17.19 10.97
N LEU A 289 1.66 15.85 11.06
CA LEU A 289 2.87 15.02 11.00
C LEU A 289 3.66 15.26 9.71
N ASN A 290 2.99 15.31 8.55
CA ASN A 290 3.66 15.58 7.27
C ASN A 290 4.35 16.94 7.23
N ARG A 291 3.76 17.99 7.85
CA ARG A 291 4.42 19.30 7.95
C ARG A 291 5.69 19.23 8.79
N PHE A 292 5.67 18.54 9.93
CA PHE A 292 6.83 18.45 10.82
C PHE A 292 7.93 17.54 10.25
N ILE A 293 7.57 16.41 9.62
CA ILE A 293 8.52 15.49 8.97
C ILE A 293 9.42 16.20 7.96
N LYS A 294 8.92 17.25 7.27
CA LYS A 294 9.69 18.03 6.29
C LYS A 294 10.92 18.73 6.90
N TYR A 295 10.86 19.09 8.17
CA TYR A 295 11.90 19.87 8.88
C TYR A 295 12.60 19.09 9.99
N ALA A 296 12.13 17.87 10.27
CA ALA A 296 12.68 17.02 11.30
C ALA A 296 13.95 16.31 10.84
N GLU A 297 14.83 16.03 11.79
CA GLU A 297 16.07 15.29 11.55
C GLU A 297 15.96 13.85 12.07
N ASP A 298 16.67 12.95 11.40
CA ASP A 298 16.83 11.58 11.86
C ASP A 298 17.94 11.50 12.92
N LYS A 299 17.81 10.57 13.87
CA LYS A 299 18.91 10.17 14.75
C LYS A 299 19.51 8.88 14.23
N TYR A 300 20.83 8.88 14.01
CA TYR A 300 21.59 7.74 13.51
C TYR A 300 22.40 7.09 14.63
N ASP A 301 22.44 5.75 14.63
CA ASP A 301 23.21 4.95 15.57
C ASP A 301 23.95 3.81 14.86
N SER A 302 25.06 3.36 15.44
CA SER A 302 25.81 2.20 14.96
C SER A 302 25.43 0.98 15.77
N PHE A 303 25.17 -0.12 15.07
CA PHE A 303 24.86 -1.39 15.69
C PHE A 303 25.98 -2.36 15.33
N GLY A 304 26.65 -2.91 16.34
CA GLY A 304 27.66 -3.94 16.13
C GLY A 304 27.01 -5.16 15.46
N ARG A 305 27.56 -5.58 14.32
CA ARG A 305 27.36 -6.92 13.79
C ARG A 305 28.53 -7.79 14.21
#